data_AF-A0A2U2D6J0-F1
#
_entry.id   AF-A0A2U2D6J0-F1
#
_cell.length_a   1.000
_cell.length_b   1.000
_cell.length_c   1.000
_cell.angle_alpha   90.00
_cell.angle_beta   90.00
_cell.angle_gamma   90.00
#
_symmetry.space_group_name_H-M   'P 1'
#
loop_
_entity.id
_entity.type
_entity.pdbx_description
1 polymer ?
#
loop_
_entity_poly.entity_id
_entity_poly.type
_entity_poly.pdbx_seq_one_letter_code
_entity_poly.pdbx_strand_id
1 'polypeptide(L)'
;MPWPTFNITIDPLGWYNLLTAPGLIRNADGRGQLPDGSLISEDEQSVTRPDGIVQYADGRIGYPDGRIEWPDGTVEYLDGRIVWADGTELRADGSTLYPDGVIIDADGVQIN
;
A
#
# COMPACT_ATOMS: atom_id res chain seq x y z
N MET A 1 -7.38 2.66 22.13
CA MET A 1 -6.82 1.30 22.02
C MET A 1 -5.81 1.36 20.89
N PRO A 2 -4.59 0.83 21.04
CA PRO A 2 -3.68 0.73 19.89
C PRO A 2 -4.37 -0.14 18.83
N TRP A 3 -4.16 0.23 17.57
CA TRP A 3 -4.54 -0.58 16.43
C TRP A 3 -4.20 -2.04 16.66
N PRO A 4 -5.08 -2.99 16.33
CA PRO A 4 -4.70 -4.37 16.40
C PRO A 4 -3.50 -4.60 15.48
N THR A 5 -2.55 -5.43 15.92
CA THR A 5 -1.36 -5.86 15.16
C THR A 5 -1.69 -6.69 13.92
N PHE A 6 -2.92 -6.59 13.40
CA PHE A 6 -3.29 -7.21 12.13
C PHE A 6 -2.62 -6.41 11.01
N ASN A 7 -1.52 -6.97 10.52
CA ASN A 7 -0.98 -6.58 9.24
C ASN A 7 -1.85 -7.25 8.17
N ILE A 8 -2.91 -6.55 7.74
CA ILE A 8 -3.88 -7.03 6.75
C ILE A 8 -3.18 -7.57 5.48
N THR A 9 -1.99 -7.01 5.20
CA THR A 9 -1.03 -7.37 4.16
C THR A 9 -0.68 -8.87 4.10
N ILE A 10 -0.74 -9.60 5.23
CA ILE A 10 -0.26 -11.00 5.32
C ILE A 10 -1.36 -11.95 5.84
N ASP A 11 -2.45 -11.41 6.39
CA ASP A 11 -3.51 -12.23 6.99
C ASP A 11 -4.88 -11.96 6.35
N PRO A 12 -5.31 -12.81 5.40
CA PRO A 12 -6.65 -12.76 4.81
C PRO A 12 -7.78 -12.85 5.85
N LEU A 13 -7.54 -13.48 7.00
CA LEU A 13 -8.50 -13.55 8.10
C LEU A 13 -8.57 -12.21 8.84
N GLY A 14 -7.49 -11.44 8.85
CA GLY A 14 -7.43 -10.08 9.38
C GLY A 14 -8.42 -9.14 8.68
N TRP A 15 -8.57 -9.26 7.35
CA TRP A 15 -9.58 -8.51 6.59
C TRP A 15 -11.02 -8.83 7.05
N TYR A 16 -11.34 -10.11 7.16
CA TYR A 16 -12.66 -10.55 7.59
C TYR A 16 -12.99 -10.12 9.04
N ASN A 17 -11.99 -10.15 9.93
CA ASN A 17 -12.14 -9.68 11.31
C ASN A 17 -12.45 -8.18 11.39
N LEU A 18 -11.97 -7.35 10.45
CA LEU A 18 -12.31 -5.93 10.39
C LEU A 18 -13.75 -5.70 9.93
N LEU A 19 -14.22 -6.49 8.96
CA LEU A 19 -15.60 -6.43 8.47
C LEU A 19 -16.62 -6.94 9.49
N THR A 20 -16.18 -7.76 10.44
CA THR A 20 -17.01 -8.32 11.52
C THR A 20 -16.68 -7.71 12.89
N ALA A 21 -15.86 -6.66 12.93
CA ALA A 21 -15.38 -6.07 14.17
C ALA A 21 -16.54 -5.56 15.04
N PRO A 22 -16.55 -5.87 16.34
CA PRO A 22 -17.57 -5.35 17.24
C PRO A 22 -17.48 -3.82 17.32
N GLY A 23 -18.60 -3.15 17.06
CA GLY A 23 -18.68 -1.68 17.04
C GLY A 23 -18.43 -1.04 15.68
N LEU A 24 -18.33 -1.84 14.61
CA LEU A 24 -18.35 -1.34 13.24
C LEU A 24 -19.69 -0.66 12.93
N ILE A 25 -19.63 0.62 12.61
CA ILE A 25 -20.79 1.41 12.18
C ILE A 25 -20.82 1.37 10.66
N ARG A 26 -21.97 1.03 10.06
CA ARG A 26 -22.21 1.17 8.62
C ARG A 26 -22.96 2.48 8.39
N ASN A 27 -22.31 3.39 7.66
CA ASN A 27 -22.89 4.67 7.31
C ASN A 27 -23.85 4.52 6.12
N ALA A 28 -24.72 5.50 5.93
CA ALA A 28 -25.71 5.49 4.84
C ALA A 28 -25.08 5.63 3.44
N ASP A 29 -23.82 6.08 3.36
CA ASP A 29 -23.00 6.14 2.14
C ASP A 29 -22.29 4.80 1.84
N GLY A 30 -22.64 3.73 2.57
CA GLY A 30 -22.05 2.40 2.40
C GLY A 30 -20.67 2.23 3.03
N ARG A 31 -20.05 3.29 3.55
CA ARG A 31 -18.75 3.20 4.23
C ARG A 31 -18.90 2.60 5.62
N GLY A 32 -17.88 1.86 6.06
CA GLY A 32 -17.75 1.40 7.43
C GLY A 32 -16.92 2.37 8.28
N GLN A 33 -17.23 2.50 9.56
CA GLN A 33 -16.40 3.20 10.53
C GLN A 33 -16.13 2.30 11.74
N LEU A 34 -14.85 2.09 12.04
CA LEU A 34 -14.41 1.32 13.19
C LEU A 34 -14.32 2.20 14.46
N PRO A 35 -14.43 1.62 15.66
CA PRO A 35 -14.36 2.36 16.92
C PRO A 35 -13.04 3.11 17.16
N ASP A 36 -11.96 2.70 16.50
CA ASP A 36 -10.65 3.35 16.55
C ASP A 36 -10.53 4.55 15.59
N GLY A 37 -11.59 4.87 14.84
CA GLY A 37 -11.65 5.99 13.91
C GLY A 37 -11.32 5.62 12.46
N SER A 38 -11.02 4.35 12.19
CA SER A 38 -10.73 3.88 10.83
C SER A 38 -11.98 3.88 9.96
N LEU A 39 -11.77 4.06 8.66
CA LEU A 39 -12.83 4.08 7.66
C LEU A 39 -12.64 2.92 6.69
N ILE A 40 -13.68 2.10 6.53
CA ILE A 40 -13.77 1.07 5.51
C ILE A 40 -14.45 1.70 4.28
N SER A 41 -13.87 1.50 3.11
CA SER A 41 -14.43 1.96 1.84
C SER A 41 -15.81 1.31 1.57
N GLU A 42 -16.61 1.97 0.73
CA GLU A 42 -17.96 1.51 0.34
C GLU A 42 -17.94 0.15 -0.34
N ASP A 43 -16.91 -0.12 -1.15
CA ASP A 43 -16.69 -1.38 -1.84
C ASP A 43 -16.04 -2.46 -0.97
N GLU A 44 -15.75 -2.14 0.30
CA GLU A 44 -15.03 -3.00 1.23
C GLU A 44 -13.74 -3.57 0.58
N GLN A 45 -13.02 -2.73 -0.20
CA GLN A 45 -11.71 -3.09 -0.77
C GLN A 45 -10.55 -2.36 -0.11
N SER A 46 -10.82 -1.40 0.78
CA SER A 46 -9.76 -0.71 1.52
C SER A 46 -10.21 -0.20 2.90
N VAL A 47 -9.24 -0.05 3.79
CA VAL A 47 -9.39 0.56 5.12
C VAL A 47 -8.40 1.70 5.25
N THR A 48 -8.91 2.90 5.50
CA THR A 48 -8.12 4.09 5.82
C THR A 48 -8.00 4.25 7.33
N ARG A 49 -6.78 4.32 7.83
CA ARG A 49 -6.46 4.50 9.23
C ARG A 49 -6.49 6.00 9.62
N PRO A 50 -6.69 6.36 10.90
CA PRO A 50 -6.58 7.76 11.36
C PRO A 50 -5.23 8.42 11.12
N ASP A 51 -4.14 7.63 11.00
CA ASP A 51 -2.80 8.14 10.66
C ASP A 51 -2.63 8.39 9.15
N GLY A 52 -3.66 8.12 8.34
CA GLY A 52 -3.69 8.33 6.89
C GLY A 52 -3.18 7.15 6.08
N ILE A 53 -2.71 6.07 6.71
CA ILE A 53 -2.32 4.86 5.99
C ILE A 53 -3.58 4.17 5.45
N VAL A 54 -3.53 3.72 4.20
CA VAL A 54 -4.60 2.98 3.53
C VAL A 54 -4.13 1.55 3.32
N GLN A 55 -4.87 0.55 3.80
CA GLN A 55 -4.63 -0.85 3.49
C GLN A 55 -5.70 -1.37 2.53
N TYR A 56 -5.28 -1.98 1.45
CA TYR A 56 -6.15 -2.55 0.43
C TYR A 56 -6.35 -4.06 0.69
N ALA A 57 -7.51 -4.57 0.29
CA ALA A 57 -7.87 -5.99 0.44
C ALA A 57 -6.99 -6.92 -0.39
N ASP A 58 -6.35 -6.41 -1.44
CA ASP A 58 -5.35 -7.12 -2.24
C ASP A 58 -3.94 -7.13 -1.64
N GLY A 59 -3.77 -6.55 -0.44
CA GLY A 59 -2.52 -6.52 0.29
C GLY A 59 -1.65 -5.29 0.00
N ARG A 60 -2.08 -4.35 -0.85
CA ARG A 60 -1.36 -3.07 -1.01
C ARG A 60 -1.46 -2.20 0.25
N ILE A 61 -0.45 -1.36 0.47
CA ILE A 61 -0.45 -0.32 1.50
C ILE A 61 -0.14 1.03 0.85
N GLY A 62 -1.07 1.96 0.92
CA GLY A 62 -0.85 3.38 0.61
C GLY A 62 -0.43 4.14 1.86
N TYR A 63 0.64 4.92 1.75
CA TYR A 63 1.12 5.80 2.81
C TYR A 63 0.71 7.25 2.51
N PRO A 64 0.56 8.11 3.53
CA PRO A 64 0.15 9.50 3.35
C PRO A 64 1.17 10.36 2.59
N ASP A 65 2.42 9.91 2.46
CA ASP A 65 3.46 10.54 1.63
C ASP A 65 3.32 10.20 0.13
N GLY A 66 2.33 9.38 -0.23
CA GLY A 66 2.08 8.95 -1.61
C GLY A 66 2.84 7.68 -2.02
N ARG A 67 3.58 7.05 -1.10
CA ARG A 67 4.19 5.74 -1.33
C ARG A 67 3.12 4.65 -1.37
N ILE A 68 3.24 3.70 -2.30
CA ILE A 68 2.44 2.48 -2.34
C ILE A 68 3.37 1.28 -2.23
N GLU A 69 3.10 0.40 -1.29
CA GLU A 69 3.82 -0.86 -1.11
C GLU A 69 2.93 -2.03 -1.53
N TRP A 70 3.43 -2.84 -2.43
CA TRP A 70 2.77 -4.01 -2.99
C TRP A 70 3.11 -5.27 -2.18
N PRO A 71 2.21 -6.26 -2.16
CA PRO A 71 2.44 -7.51 -1.44
C PRO A 71 3.61 -8.34 -1.98
N ASP A 72 4.05 -8.10 -3.22
CA ASP A 72 5.23 -8.72 -3.82
C ASP A 72 6.55 -8.09 -3.37
N GLY A 73 6.51 -7.00 -2.59
CA GLY A 73 7.66 -6.23 -2.13
C GLY A 73 8.00 -5.03 -3.03
N THR A 74 7.25 -4.79 -4.10
CA THR A 74 7.42 -3.61 -4.95
C THR A 74 6.96 -2.36 -4.21
N VAL A 75 7.71 -1.27 -4.34
CA VAL A 75 7.39 0.04 -3.75
C VAL A 75 7.34 1.09 -4.84
N GLU A 76 6.19 1.72 -5.01
CA GLU A 76 6.00 2.88 -5.89
C GLU A 76 6.01 4.17 -5.06
N TYR A 77 6.62 5.21 -5.59
CA TYR A 77 6.66 6.54 -4.99
C TYR A 77 5.90 7.54 -5.86
N LEU A 78 5.43 8.62 -5.24
CA LEU A 78 4.65 9.67 -5.91
C LEU A 78 5.40 10.37 -7.05
N ASP A 79 6.74 10.39 -7.00
CA ASP A 79 7.60 10.97 -8.04
C ASP A 79 7.77 10.06 -9.26
N GLY A 80 7.14 8.88 -9.27
CA GLY A 80 7.23 7.89 -10.34
C GLY A 80 8.38 6.90 -10.17
N ARG A 81 9.15 6.99 -9.07
CA ARG A 81 10.16 5.98 -8.75
C ARG A 81 9.48 4.66 -8.38
N ILE A 82 10.02 3.54 -8.85
CA ILE A 82 9.56 2.19 -8.52
C ILE A 82 10.76 1.38 -8.06
N VAL A 83 10.68 0.74 -6.91
CA VAL A 83 11.69 -0.20 -6.40
C VAL A 83 11.05 -1.58 -6.38
N TRP A 84 11.55 -2.49 -7.20
CA TRP A 84 11.10 -3.87 -7.21
C TRP A 84 11.78 -4.69 -6.11
N ALA A 85 11.16 -5.81 -5.76
CA ALA A 85 11.64 -6.70 -4.70
C ALA A 85 13.01 -7.34 -5.02
N ASP A 86 13.38 -7.43 -6.29
CA ASP A 86 14.70 -7.91 -6.73
C ASP A 86 15.83 -6.88 -6.53
N GLY A 87 15.48 -5.64 -6.15
CA GLY A 87 16.41 -4.52 -5.98
C GLY A 87 16.56 -3.64 -7.23
N THR A 88 15.85 -3.96 -8.31
CA THR A 88 15.77 -3.08 -9.48
C THR A 88 15.05 -1.79 -9.08
N GLU A 89 15.53 -0.65 -9.57
CA GLU A 89 14.95 0.66 -9.28
C GLU A 89 14.74 1.45 -10.58
N LEU A 90 13.48 1.76 -10.91
CA LEU A 90 13.14 2.79 -11.87
C LEU A 90 13.15 4.14 -11.16
N ARG A 91 13.95 5.07 -11.66
CA ARG A 91 14.04 6.44 -11.15
C ARG A 91 13.06 7.35 -11.87
N ALA A 92 12.74 8.47 -11.22
CA ALA A 92 11.86 9.50 -11.77
C ALA A 92 12.37 10.13 -13.07
N ASP A 93 13.67 10.03 -13.36
CA ASP A 93 14.28 10.47 -14.63
C ASP A 93 14.13 9.46 -15.78
N GLY A 94 13.48 8.31 -15.52
CA GLY A 94 13.30 7.23 -16.48
C GLY A 94 14.46 6.24 -16.53
N SER A 95 15.54 6.45 -15.79
CA SER A 95 16.64 5.49 -15.72
C SER A 95 16.31 4.30 -14.83
N THR A 96 16.80 3.12 -15.19
CA THR A 96 16.66 1.87 -14.43
C THR A 96 18.02 1.46 -13.88
N LEU A 97 18.13 1.35 -12.55
CA LEU A 97 19.27 0.76 -11.85
C LEU A 97 18.96 -0.70 -11.55
N TYR A 98 19.79 -1.60 -12.05
CA TYR A 98 19.70 -3.02 -11.76
C TYR A 98 20.53 -3.40 -10.52
N PRO A 99 20.21 -4.53 -9.86
CA PRO A 99 20.90 -4.99 -8.65
C PRO A 99 22.40 -5.26 -8.85
N ASP A 100 22.82 -5.55 -10.07
CA ASP A 100 24.22 -5.77 -10.45
C ASP A 100 25.00 -4.45 -10.65
N GLY A 101 24.35 -3.30 -10.47
CA GLY A 101 24.94 -1.97 -10.64
C GLY A 101 24.85 -1.43 -12.06
N VAL A 102 24.28 -2.18 -13.00
CA VAL A 102 24.02 -1.70 -14.36
C VAL A 102 22.97 -0.59 -14.31
N ILE A 103 23.25 0.54 -14.95
CA ILE A 103 22.29 1.62 -15.10
C ILE A 103 21.93 1.71 -16.59
N ILE A 104 20.64 1.71 -16.90
CA ILE A 104 20.10 1.99 -18.23
C ILE A 104 19.38 3.34 -18.16
N ASP A 105 19.72 4.30 -19.01
CA ASP A 105 19.02 5.58 -19.05
C ASP A 105 17.64 5.48 -19.73
N ALA A 106 16.90 6.59 -19.75
CA ALA A 106 15.56 6.65 -20.36
C ALA A 106 15.55 6.37 -21.87
N ASP A 107 16.70 6.53 -22.55
CA ASP A 107 16.88 6.27 -23.98
C ASP A 107 17.26 4.79 -24.26
N GLY A 108 17.41 3.98 -23.20
CA GLY A 108 17.80 2.57 -23.29
C GLY A 108 19.31 2.37 -23.42
N VAL A 109 20.12 3.39 -23.15
CA VAL A 109 21.58 3.31 -23.20
C VAL A 109 22.14 2.91 -21.84
N GLN A 110 23.01 1.91 -21.83
CA GLN A 110 23.74 1.55 -20.63
C GLN A 110 24.77 2.61 -20.27
N ILE A 111 24.63 3.18 -19.08
CA ILE A 111 25.57 4.10 -18.46
C ILE A 111 26.45 3.29 -17.49
N ASN A 112 27.75 3.25 -17.80
CA ASN A 112 28.79 2.52 -17.07
C ASN A 112 29.73 3.48 -16.36
#